data_AF-A0A4R2B7J3-F1
#
_entry.id   AF-A0A4R2B7J3-F1
#
_cell.length_a   1.000
_cell.length_b   1.000
_cell.length_c   1.000
_cell.angle_alpha   90.00
_cell.angle_beta   90.00
_cell.angle_gamma   90.00
#
_symmetry.space_group_name_H-M   'P 1'
#
loop_
_entity.id
_entity.type
_entity.pdbx_description
1 polymer ?
#
loop_
_entity_poly.entity_id
_entity_poly.type
_entity_poly.pdbx_seq_one_letter_code
_entity_poly.pdbx_strand_id
1 'polypeptide(L)'
;MLKTLHRDKGYIHAILKAGYQNHRVFQRKLMIMIDAESLQAVNYMDNQPMLEIYDQFQASDQVTITKEEALGKIKELIEVKPYYVYNFEQKQYVLCGKIDCQHGVNAATGEVISLDDL
;
A
#
# COMPACT_ATOMS: atom_id res chain seq x y z
N MET A 1 -9.61 -15.79 3.41
CA MET A 1 -10.77 -15.07 2.82
C MET A 1 -10.49 -14.69 1.37
N LEU A 2 -11.48 -14.91 0.51
CA LEU A 2 -11.50 -14.42 -0.87
C LEU A 2 -11.51 -12.88 -0.89
N LYS A 3 -10.64 -12.30 -1.72
CA LYS A 3 -10.53 -10.85 -1.90
C LYS A 3 -10.98 -10.42 -3.29
N THR A 4 -10.55 -11.14 -4.32
CA THR A 4 -10.98 -10.87 -5.69
C THR A 4 -11.20 -12.18 -6.43
N LEU A 5 -12.13 -12.13 -7.39
CA LEU A 5 -12.42 -13.20 -8.32
C LEU A 5 -12.67 -12.54 -9.68
N HIS A 6 -11.86 -12.86 -10.68
CA HIS A 6 -11.97 -12.27 -12.01
C HIS A 6 -11.51 -13.24 -13.09
N ARG A 7 -11.91 -12.99 -14.33
CA ARG A 7 -11.44 -13.76 -15.49
C ARG A 7 -10.28 -13.02 -16.16
N ASP A 8 -9.22 -13.75 -16.48
CA ASP A 8 -8.08 -13.25 -17.25
C ASP A 8 -7.48 -14.40 -18.08
N LYS A 9 -7.15 -14.12 -19.35
CA LYS A 9 -6.52 -15.08 -20.30
C LYS A 9 -7.12 -16.49 -20.33
N GLY A 10 -8.45 -16.60 -20.22
CA GLY A 10 -9.17 -17.90 -20.25
C GLY A 10 -9.27 -18.62 -18.90
N TYR A 11 -8.65 -18.08 -17.84
CA TYR A 11 -8.73 -18.63 -16.49
C TYR A 11 -9.56 -17.73 -15.56
N ILE A 12 -10.09 -18.33 -14.51
CA ILE A 12 -10.64 -17.62 -13.36
C ILE A 12 -9.53 -17.49 -12.32
N HIS A 13 -9.16 -16.25 -11.98
CA HIS A 13 -8.18 -15.93 -10.96
C HIS A 13 -8.89 -15.59 -9.65
N ALA A 14 -8.62 -16.38 -8.61
CA ALA A 14 -9.08 -16.13 -7.25
C ALA A 14 -7.90 -15.70 -6.36
N ILE A 15 -7.98 -14.50 -5.78
CA ILE A 15 -6.98 -14.03 -4.81
C ILE A 15 -7.54 -14.20 -3.41
N LEU A 16 -6.85 -15.00 -2.61
CA LEU A 16 -7.13 -15.26 -1.20
C LEU A 16 -6.09 -14.54 -0.33
N LYS A 17 -6.53 -13.99 0.80
CA LYS A 17 -5.66 -13.50 1.87
C LYS A 17 -6.06 -14.16 3.19
N ALA A 18 -5.11 -14.40 4.11
CA ALA A 18 -5.46 -14.86 5.45
C ALA A 18 -6.38 -13.84 6.15
N GLY A 19 -7.28 -14.33 7.02
CA GLY A 19 -8.27 -13.49 7.71
C GLY A 19 -7.64 -12.51 8.69
N TYR A 20 -6.54 -12.91 9.32
CA TYR A 20 -5.67 -12.06 10.12
C TYR A 20 -4.35 -11.85 9.37
N GLN A 21 -3.91 -10.60 9.24
CA GLN A 21 -2.64 -10.24 8.62
C GLN A 21 -1.93 -9.29 9.57
N ASN A 22 -0.64 -9.52 9.81
CA ASN A 22 0.20 -8.57 10.53
C ASN A 22 0.26 -7.24 9.74
N HIS A 23 0.57 -6.13 10.42
CA HIS A 23 0.74 -4.79 9.83
C HIS A 23 1.99 -4.66 8.94
N ARG A 24 2.45 -5.76 8.32
CA ARG A 24 3.53 -5.75 7.34
C ARG A 24 3.01 -5.11 6.04
N VAL A 25 3.86 -4.32 5.41
CA VAL A 25 3.60 -3.69 4.10
C VAL A 25 3.23 -4.75 3.06
N PHE A 26 3.95 -5.87 3.06
CA PHE A 26 3.65 -7.01 2.20
C PHE A 26 2.86 -8.08 2.96
N GLN A 27 1.64 -8.33 2.49
CA GLN A 27 0.74 -9.32 3.06
C GLN A 27 0.78 -10.63 2.28
N ARG A 28 0.56 -11.75 2.99
CA ARG A 28 0.46 -13.06 2.34
C ARG A 28 -0.81 -13.15 1.51
N LYS A 29 -0.66 -13.56 0.26
CA LYS A 29 -1.75 -13.84 -0.68
C LYS A 29 -1.50 -15.16 -1.40
N LEU A 30 -2.58 -15.89 -1.63
CA LEU A 30 -2.62 -17.09 -2.45
C LEU A 30 -3.45 -16.78 -3.69
N MET A 31 -2.86 -16.89 -4.87
CA MET A 31 -3.56 -16.77 -6.15
C MET A 31 -3.84 -18.17 -6.69
N ILE A 32 -5.10 -18.50 -6.91
CA ILE A 32 -5.51 -19.78 -7.53
C ILE A 32 -5.96 -19.48 -8.96
N MET A 33 -5.43 -20.26 -9.91
CA MET A 33 -5.84 -20.25 -11.31
C MET A 33 -6.79 -21.42 -11.52
N ILE A 34 -8.03 -21.12 -11.89
CA ILE A 34 -9.11 -22.09 -12.08
C ILE A 34 -9.45 -22.10 -13.57
N ASP A 35 -9.50 -23.28 -14.16
CA ASP A 35 -9.96 -23.43 -15.54
C ASP A 35 -11.44 -23.03 -15.63
N ALA A 36 -11.78 -22.18 -16.60
CA ALA A 36 -13.10 -21.56 -16.66
C ALA A 36 -14.22 -22.52 -17.11
N GLU A 37 -13.86 -23.64 -17.74
CA GLU A 37 -14.82 -24.64 -18.25
C GLU A 37 -15.03 -25.77 -17.25
N SER A 38 -13.96 -26.43 -16.81
CA SER A 38 -14.01 -27.54 -15.86
C SER A 38 -14.19 -27.10 -14.41
N LEU A 39 -13.97 -25.80 -14.13
CA LEU A 39 -13.97 -25.21 -12.79
C LEU A 39 -12.98 -25.88 -11.83
N GLN A 40 -11.97 -26.56 -12.36
CA GLN A 40 -10.91 -27.17 -11.56
C GLN A 40 -9.74 -26.20 -11.35
N ALA A 41 -9.16 -26.23 -10.15
CA ALA A 41 -7.92 -25.51 -9.89
C ALA A 41 -6.78 -26.19 -10.65
N VAL A 42 -6.18 -25.47 -11.60
CA VAL A 42 -5.09 -25.98 -12.44
C VAL A 42 -3.72 -25.50 -11.96
N ASN A 43 -3.66 -24.41 -11.20
CA ASN A 43 -2.42 -23.91 -10.63
C ASN A 43 -2.68 -23.01 -9.40
N TYR A 44 -1.64 -22.79 -8.60
CA TYR A 44 -1.64 -21.79 -7.55
C TYR A 44 -0.27 -21.12 -7.40
N MET A 45 -0.27 -19.90 -6.88
CA MET A 45 0.93 -19.16 -6.51
C MET A 45 0.77 -18.61 -5.10
N ASP A 46 1.67 -19.02 -4.20
CA ASP A 46 1.79 -18.47 -2.85
C ASP A 46 2.99 -17.52 -2.80
N ASN A 47 2.78 -16.31 -2.30
CA ASN A 47 3.87 -15.36 -2.12
C ASN A 47 4.62 -15.53 -0.79
N GLN A 48 4.27 -16.50 0.06
CA GLN A 48 4.96 -16.77 1.32
C GLN A 48 6.49 -16.86 1.16
N PRO A 49 7.07 -17.62 0.20
CA PRO A 49 8.53 -17.72 0.07
C PRO A 49 9.21 -16.37 -0.21
N MET A 50 8.50 -15.46 -0.88
CA MET A 50 9.00 -14.09 -1.10
C MET A 50 8.92 -13.24 0.19
N LEU A 51 7.97 -13.56 1.07
CA LEU A 51 7.79 -12.87 2.35
C LEU A 51 8.82 -13.31 3.40
N GLU A 52 9.32 -14.55 3.32
CA GLU A 52 10.31 -15.10 4.24
C GLU A 52 11.63 -14.32 4.23
N ILE A 53 11.99 -13.68 3.12
CA ILE A 53 13.13 -12.75 3.04
C ILE A 53 12.99 -11.61 4.06
N TYR A 54 11.76 -11.24 4.43
CA TYR A 54 11.52 -10.18 5.41
C TYR A 54 11.51 -10.65 6.86
N ASP A 55 11.54 -11.96 7.13
CA ASP A 55 11.55 -12.48 8.50
C ASP A 55 12.86 -12.19 9.23
N GLN A 56 13.92 -11.84 8.50
CA GLN A 56 15.18 -11.36 9.07
C GLN A 56 15.11 -9.93 9.64
N PHE A 57 14.08 -9.14 9.29
CA PHE A 57 13.92 -7.79 9.82
C PHE A 57 13.18 -7.82 11.15
N GLN A 58 13.57 -6.91 12.05
CA GLN A 58 12.88 -6.73 13.32
C GLN A 58 11.42 -6.31 13.08
N ALA A 59 10.52 -6.87 13.88
CA ALA A 59 9.12 -6.45 13.86
C ALA A 59 9.01 -4.96 14.20
N SER A 60 8.08 -4.26 13.56
CA SER A 60 7.75 -2.88 13.92
C SER A 60 7.38 -2.79 15.39
N ASP A 61 7.81 -1.72 16.03
CA ASP A 61 7.33 -1.34 17.36
C ASP A 61 5.81 -1.13 17.34
N GLN A 62 5.20 -1.26 18.53
CA GLN A 62 3.76 -1.04 18.68
C GLN A 62 3.41 0.41 18.39
N VAL A 63 2.31 0.60 17.67
CA VAL A 63 1.75 1.93 17.42
C VAL A 63 1.27 2.52 18.75
N THR A 64 1.82 3.66 19.13
CA THR A 64 1.49 4.36 20.38
C THR A 64 0.64 5.61 20.17
N ILE A 65 0.60 6.13 18.94
CA ILE A 65 -0.16 7.34 18.60
C ILE A 65 -1.28 7.09 17.59
N THR A 66 -2.32 7.91 17.66
CA THR A 66 -3.44 7.91 16.72
C THR A 66 -3.11 8.68 15.44
N LYS A 67 -3.95 8.49 14.40
CA LYS A 67 -3.79 9.21 13.13
C LYS A 67 -4.05 10.71 13.30
N GLU A 68 -4.97 11.06 14.19
CA GLU A 68 -5.35 12.43 14.51
C GLU A 68 -4.19 13.17 15.19
N GLU A 69 -3.52 12.52 16.15
CA GLU A 69 -2.32 13.06 16.80
C GLU A 69 -1.16 13.21 15.80
N ALA A 70 -0.93 12.21 14.95
CA ALA A 70 0.08 12.28 13.90
C ALA A 70 -0.19 13.46 12.95
N LEU A 71 -1.43 13.60 12.49
CA LEU A 71 -1.84 14.70 11.61
C LEU A 71 -1.64 16.06 12.28
N GLY A 72 -2.00 16.18 13.57
CA GLY A 72 -1.77 17.40 14.34
C GLY A 72 -0.29 17.83 14.36
N LYS A 73 0.63 16.87 14.46
CA LYS A 73 2.07 17.13 14.48
C LYS A 73 2.64 17.56 13.13
N ILE A 74 2.11 17.06 12.01
CA ILE A 74 2.64 17.36 10.66
C ILE A 74 1.92 18.50 9.95
N LYS A 75 0.76 18.93 10.46
CA LYS A 75 -0.09 19.90 9.77
C LYS A 75 0.63 21.19 9.41
N GLU A 76 1.47 21.69 10.32
CA GLU A 76 2.25 22.93 10.14
C GLU A 76 3.47 22.75 9.22
N LEU A 77 3.81 21.50 8.87
CA LEU A 77 4.92 21.16 7.98
C LEU A 77 4.45 20.85 6.56
N ILE A 78 3.14 20.89 6.31
CA ILE A 78 2.56 20.74 4.98
C ILE A 78 2.84 22.01 4.19
N GLU A 79 3.51 21.86 3.06
CA GLU A 79 3.85 22.96 2.16
C GLU A 79 2.94 22.97 0.93
N VAL A 80 2.63 24.17 0.44
CA VAL A 80 1.94 24.35 -0.84
C VAL A 80 2.86 25.10 -1.78
N LYS A 81 3.25 24.46 -2.88
CA LYS A 81 4.14 25.04 -3.90
C LYS A 81 3.41 25.22 -5.23
N PRO A 82 3.68 26.30 -5.99
CA PRO A 82 3.16 26.42 -7.36
C PRO A 82 3.69 25.27 -8.22
N TYR A 83 2.81 24.60 -8.94
CA TYR A 83 3.13 23.47 -9.81
C TYR A 83 2.22 23.45 -11.03
N TYR A 84 2.80 23.24 -12.21
CA TYR A 84 2.03 23.14 -13.44
C TYR A 84 1.53 21.70 -13.64
N VAL A 85 0.21 21.55 -13.76
CA VAL A 85 -0.44 20.27 -14.06
C VAL A 85 -1.06 20.36 -15.45
N TYR A 86 -0.82 19.34 -16.27
CA TYR A 86 -1.45 19.26 -17.58
C TYR A 86 -2.94 18.92 -17.44
N ASN A 87 -3.80 19.83 -17.89
CA ASN A 87 -5.25 19.61 -17.92
C ASN A 87 -5.64 19.04 -19.29
N PHE A 88 -6.10 17.78 -19.32
CA PHE A 88 -6.50 17.10 -20.54
C PHE A 88 -7.73 17.71 -21.23
N GLU A 89 -8.67 18.28 -20.47
CA GLU A 89 -9.86 18.94 -21.02
C GLU A 89 -9.49 20.25 -21.71
N GLN A 90 -8.61 21.05 -21.09
CA GLN A 90 -8.17 22.34 -21.63
C GLN A 90 -6.96 22.23 -22.57
N LYS A 91 -6.33 21.05 -22.66
CA LYS A 91 -5.13 20.76 -23.46
C LYS A 91 -3.95 21.70 -23.18
N GLN A 92 -3.85 22.21 -21.95
CA GLN A 92 -2.82 23.15 -21.54
C GLN A 92 -2.34 22.89 -20.11
N TYR A 93 -1.18 23.43 -19.76
CA TYR A 93 -0.69 23.44 -18.40
C TYR A 93 -1.38 24.54 -17.59
N VAL A 94 -1.93 24.17 -16.44
CA VAL A 94 -2.59 25.08 -15.51
C VAL A 94 -1.75 25.17 -14.24
N LEU A 95 -1.57 26.39 -13.72
CA LEU A 95 -0.87 26.62 -12.47
C LEU A 95 -1.78 26.20 -11.30
N CYS A 96 -1.33 25.24 -10.49
CA CYS A 96 -2.02 24.74 -9.31
C CYS A 96 -1.10 24.78 -8.08
N GLY A 97 -1.67 24.60 -6.89
CA GLY A 97 -0.90 24.36 -5.67
C GLY A 97 -0.64 22.87 -5.48
N LYS A 98 0.62 22.44 -5.52
CA LYS A 98 1.03 21.10 -5.07
C LYS A 98 1.11 21.12 -3.55
N ILE A 99 0.25 20.34 -2.90
CA ILE A 99 0.32 20.05 -1.46
C ILE A 99 1.35 18.94 -1.28
N ASP A 100 2.36 19.18 -0.47
CA ASP A 100 3.47 18.24 -0.23
C ASP A 100 3.92 18.32 1.24
N CYS A 101 4.55 17.27 1.75
CA CYS A 101 5.15 17.27 3.08
C CYS A 101 6.35 16.32 3.08
N GLN A 102 7.53 16.84 3.38
CA GLN A 102 8.77 16.06 3.45
C GLN A 102 9.00 15.43 4.83
N HIS A 103 7.97 15.39 5.67
CA HIS A 103 8.05 14.87 7.03
C HIS A 103 7.00 13.79 7.28
N GLY A 104 7.40 12.76 8.02
CA GLY A 104 6.53 11.73 8.57
C GLY A 104 6.47 11.81 10.10
N VAL A 105 5.56 11.04 10.71
CA VAL A 105 5.57 10.79 12.16
C VAL A 105 5.85 9.33 12.40
N ASN A 106 6.84 9.03 13.22
CA ASN A 106 7.08 7.67 13.69
C ASN A 106 5.88 7.23 14.55
N ALA A 107 5.22 6.14 14.16
CA ALA A 107 4.00 5.67 14.82
C ALA A 107 4.20 5.10 16.23
N ALA A 108 5.44 4.75 16.60
CA ALA A 108 5.81 4.18 17.89
C ALA A 108 6.38 5.21 18.87
N THR A 109 7.14 6.20 18.39
CA THR A 109 7.72 7.26 19.24
C THR A 109 6.92 8.56 19.19
N GLY A 110 6.15 8.77 18.12
CA GLY A 110 5.45 10.02 17.86
C GLY A 110 6.37 11.16 17.42
N GLU A 111 7.64 10.88 17.11
CA GLU A 111 8.60 11.88 16.64
C GLU A 111 8.32 12.24 15.17
N VAL A 112 8.50 13.51 14.83
CA VAL A 112 8.48 13.97 13.44
C VAL A 112 9.85 13.69 12.84
N ILE A 113 9.87 13.01 11.71
CA ILE A 113 11.09 12.58 11.01
C ILE A 113 11.08 13.14 9.58
N SER A 114 12.25 13.55 9.08
CA SER A 114 12.41 13.86 7.65
C SER A 114 12.28 12.58 6.84
N LEU A 115 11.56 12.64 5.72
CA LEU A 115 11.46 11.52 4.79
C LEU A 115 12.74 11.34 3.97
N ASP A 116 13.61 12.35 3.90
CA ASP A 116 14.92 12.26 3.25
C ASP A 116 15.94 11.46 4.09
N ASP A 117 15.69 11.29 5.39
CA ASP A 117 16.57 10.61 6.34
C ASP A 117 16.20 9.11 6.55
N LEU A 118 15.23 8.58 5.79
CA LEU A 118 14.72 7.20 5.88
C LEU A 118 15.29 6.28 4.78
#